data_AF-A0A4Q3KWI3-F1
#
_entry.id   AF-A0A4Q3KWI3-F1
#
_cell.length_a   1.000
_cell.length_b   1.000
_cell.length_c   1.000
_cell.angle_alpha   90.00
_cell.angle_beta   90.00
_cell.angle_gamma   90.00
#
_symmetry.space_group_name_H-M   'P 1'
#
loop_
_entity.id
_entity.type
_entity.pdbx_description
1 polymer ?
#
loop_
_entity_poly.entity_id
_entity_poly.type
_entity_poly.pdbx_seq_one_letter_code
_entity_poly.pdbx_strand_id
1 'polypeptide(L)'
;MAAVAVSVLAACASKPPVPEWQMNAHGAAQKAVQAYLSGETRVADLEWSRARAEVARTGRPDRLARVELMRCAAQVASLDLQPCSAFEALRPDAPPADQAYADYLAGRANAAALALLPPPQREVAGAAGAGAIAGIADPLSRLVASGAAVQADHASDALLQLATDTASDQGWRRPLLAWLLLRVQRAEQAGDTAQAAALRTRIELVERQGAPR
;
A
#
# COMPACT_ATOMS: atom_id res chain seq x y z
N MET A 1 17.39 64.69 22.74
CA MET A 1 16.88 63.31 22.96
C MET A 1 16.43 62.74 21.62
N ALA A 2 17.17 61.80 21.06
CA ALA A 2 16.70 60.96 19.95
C ALA A 2 17.34 59.58 20.12
N ALA A 3 16.60 58.65 20.72
CA ALA A 3 17.02 57.27 20.91
C ALA A 3 16.68 56.49 19.63
N VAL A 4 17.72 56.02 18.92
CA VAL A 4 17.57 55.10 17.79
C VAL A 4 17.50 53.69 18.36
N ALA A 5 16.30 53.12 18.40
CA ALA A 5 16.09 51.72 18.74
C ALA A 5 16.40 50.85 17.53
N VAL A 6 17.55 50.16 17.57
CA VAL A 6 17.91 49.14 16.59
C VAL A 6 17.28 47.82 17.03
N SER A 7 16.17 47.46 16.39
CA SER A 7 15.49 46.18 16.57
C SER A 7 16.25 45.10 15.81
N VAL A 8 17.05 44.29 16.50
CA VAL A 8 17.69 43.10 15.93
C VAL A 8 16.64 42.01 15.73
N LEU A 9 16.27 41.75 14.48
CA LEU A 9 15.47 40.61 14.07
C LEU A 9 16.29 39.33 14.28
N ALA A 10 16.06 38.64 15.39
CA ALA A 10 16.57 37.29 15.62
C ALA A 10 15.80 36.29 14.75
N ALA A 11 16.29 36.03 13.53
CA ALA A 11 15.82 34.92 12.70
C ALA A 11 16.43 33.59 13.18
N CYS A 12 15.98 33.07 14.32
CA CYS A 12 16.32 31.74 14.80
C CYS A 12 15.26 30.73 14.35
N ALA A 13 15.29 30.34 13.07
CA ALA A 13 14.53 29.19 12.58
C ALA A 13 15.28 28.42 11.49
N SER A 14 16.56 28.09 11.72
CA SER A 14 17.29 27.13 10.89
C SER A 14 17.06 25.71 11.41
N LYS A 15 15.93 25.10 11.05
CA LYS A 15 15.78 23.66 11.20
C LYS A 15 16.83 22.99 10.28
N PRO A 16 17.68 22.09 10.78
CA PRO A 16 18.71 21.47 9.94
C PRO A 16 18.05 20.77 8.74
N PRO A 17 18.68 20.82 7.55
CA PRO A 17 18.11 20.19 6.36
C PRO A 17 17.90 18.69 6.59
N VAL A 18 16.83 18.15 6.01
CA VAL A 18 16.56 16.70 6.07
C VAL A 18 17.75 15.97 5.44
N PRO A 19 18.32 14.94 6.10
CA PRO A 19 19.42 14.18 5.54
C PRO A 19 19.08 13.59 4.17
N GLU A 20 20.04 13.63 3.24
CA GLU A 20 19.85 13.20 1.84
C GLU A 20 19.33 11.77 1.72
N TRP A 21 19.85 10.84 2.53
CA TRP A 21 19.42 9.43 2.53
C TRP A 21 17.91 9.29 2.73
N GLN A 22 17.29 10.16 3.54
CA GLN A 22 15.87 10.10 3.85
C GLN A 22 15.03 10.52 2.65
N MET A 23 15.45 11.56 1.92
CA MET A 23 14.80 12.01 0.70
C MET A 23 14.95 10.96 -0.42
N ASN A 24 16.16 10.43 -0.60
CA ASN A 24 16.44 9.41 -1.61
C ASN A 24 15.67 8.11 -1.35
N ALA A 25 15.65 7.64 -0.09
CA ALA A 25 14.90 6.45 0.31
C ALA A 25 13.39 6.62 0.07
N HIS A 26 12.83 7.76 0.47
CA HIS A 26 11.40 8.04 0.29
C HIS A 26 11.02 8.12 -1.20
N GLY A 27 11.78 8.88 -1.99
CA GLY A 27 11.53 9.01 -3.43
C GLY A 27 11.66 7.68 -4.17
N ALA A 28 12.66 6.86 -3.83
CA ALA A 28 12.82 5.53 -4.39
C ALA A 28 11.66 4.60 -3.99
N ALA A 29 11.26 4.58 -2.72
CA ALA A 29 10.13 3.76 -2.27
C ALA A 29 8.81 4.16 -2.96
N GLN A 30 8.54 5.45 -3.14
CA GLN A 30 7.35 5.94 -3.86
C GLN A 30 7.34 5.50 -5.32
N LYS A 31 8.49 5.64 -6.01
CA LYS A 31 8.63 5.16 -7.40
C LYS A 31 8.46 3.65 -7.49
N ALA A 32 9.00 2.91 -6.54
CA ALA A 32 8.88 1.46 -6.48
C ALA A 32 7.41 1.02 -6.34
N VAL A 33 6.64 1.68 -5.47
CA VAL A 33 5.19 1.46 -5.33
C VAL A 33 4.48 1.76 -6.64
N GLN A 34 4.69 2.93 -7.24
CA GLN A 34 4.03 3.31 -8.50
C GLN A 34 4.34 2.32 -9.62
N ALA A 35 5.62 2.01 -9.83
CA ALA A 35 6.05 1.03 -10.82
C ALA A 35 5.43 -0.36 -10.57
N TYR A 36 5.37 -0.80 -9.30
CA TYR A 36 4.76 -2.08 -8.96
C TYR A 36 3.27 -2.12 -9.32
N LEU A 37 2.50 -1.09 -8.96
CA LEU A 37 1.06 -0.98 -9.24
C LEU A 37 0.77 -0.86 -10.75
N SER A 38 1.63 -0.17 -11.50
CA SER A 38 1.59 -0.13 -12.98
C SER A 38 2.02 -1.45 -13.65
N GLY A 39 2.57 -2.38 -12.87
CA GLY A 39 3.06 -3.68 -13.32
C GLY A 39 4.44 -3.63 -14.02
N GLU A 40 5.22 -2.59 -13.79
CA GLU A 40 6.60 -2.41 -14.24
C GLU A 40 7.59 -3.08 -13.26
N THR A 41 7.54 -4.41 -13.16
CA THR A 41 8.26 -5.18 -12.12
C THR A 41 9.76 -4.86 -12.05
N ARG A 42 10.44 -4.73 -13.20
CA ARG A 42 11.88 -4.43 -13.24
C ARG A 42 12.22 -3.06 -12.65
N VAL A 43 11.39 -2.06 -12.92
CA VAL A 43 11.55 -0.71 -12.36
C VAL A 43 11.26 -0.73 -10.86
N ALA A 44 10.21 -1.45 -10.45
CA ALA A 44 9.88 -1.61 -9.04
C ALA A 44 11.05 -2.24 -8.25
N ASP A 45 11.62 -3.35 -8.74
CA ASP A 45 12.72 -4.04 -8.06
C ASP A 45 13.99 -3.19 -7.95
N LEU A 46 14.30 -2.41 -8.99
CA LEU A 46 15.41 -1.45 -8.98
C LEU A 46 15.20 -0.39 -7.90
N GLU A 47 14.02 0.23 -7.86
CA GLU A 47 13.73 1.31 -6.91
C GLU A 47 13.58 0.79 -5.48
N TRP A 48 13.06 -0.43 -5.27
CA TRP A 48 13.09 -1.09 -3.96
C TRP A 48 14.52 -1.32 -3.48
N SER A 49 15.40 -1.82 -4.36
CA SER A 49 16.81 -2.03 -4.04
C SER A 49 17.50 -0.72 -3.65
N ARG A 50 17.19 0.37 -4.36
CA ARG A 50 17.68 1.71 -4.05
C ARG A 50 17.19 2.21 -2.70
N ALA A 51 15.89 2.10 -2.42
CA ALA A 51 15.32 2.50 -1.13
C ALA A 51 15.97 1.76 0.04
N ARG A 52 16.15 0.44 -0.10
CA ARG A 52 16.84 -0.39 0.90
C ARG A 52 18.29 0.05 1.10
N ALA A 53 19.04 0.30 0.02
CA ALA A 53 20.43 0.73 0.09
C ALA A 53 20.60 2.05 0.84
N GLU A 54 19.74 3.04 0.58
CA GLU A 54 19.78 4.34 1.27
C GLU A 54 19.48 4.21 2.77
N VAL A 55 18.49 3.39 3.14
CA VAL A 55 18.19 3.14 4.56
C VAL A 55 19.30 2.33 5.24
N ALA A 56 19.89 1.36 4.55
CA ALA A 56 20.96 0.51 5.09
C ALA A 56 22.19 1.33 5.52
N ARG A 57 22.48 2.47 4.88
CA ARG A 57 23.55 3.40 5.28
C ARG A 57 23.39 3.94 6.71
N THR A 58 22.19 3.86 7.27
CA THR A 58 21.92 4.30 8.64
C THR A 58 22.21 3.22 9.69
N GLY A 59 22.36 1.94 9.29
CA GLY A 59 22.50 0.81 10.22
C GLY A 59 21.28 0.58 11.10
N ARG A 60 20.09 1.06 10.70
CA ARG A 60 18.86 1.04 11.52
C ARG A 60 17.86 0.00 10.99
N PRO A 61 17.80 -1.22 11.58
CA PRO A 61 16.87 -2.25 11.14
C PRO A 61 15.39 -1.82 11.26
N ASP A 62 15.05 -1.04 12.30
CA ASP A 62 13.70 -0.47 12.47
C ASP A 62 13.25 0.42 11.31
N ARG A 63 14.19 1.11 10.64
CA ARG A 63 13.88 1.94 9.46
C ARG A 63 13.75 1.09 8.20
N LEU A 64 14.59 0.05 8.06
CA LEU A 64 14.51 -0.86 6.92
C LEU A 64 13.19 -1.64 6.95
N ALA A 65 12.75 -2.05 8.14
CA ALA A 65 11.46 -2.70 8.35
C ALA A 65 10.29 -1.90 7.76
N ARG A 66 10.28 -0.57 7.91
CA ARG A 66 9.24 0.29 7.31
C ARG A 66 9.26 0.30 5.79
N VAL A 67 10.44 0.22 5.15
CA VAL A 67 10.53 0.09 3.68
C VAL A 67 9.95 -1.26 3.23
N GLU A 68 10.26 -2.34 3.93
CA GLU A 68 9.69 -3.67 3.62
C GLU A 68 8.18 -3.72 3.85
N LEU A 69 7.65 -3.01 4.85
CA LEU A 69 6.21 -2.88 5.05
C LEU A 69 5.53 -2.09 3.93
N MET A 70 6.17 -1.05 3.38
CA MET A 70 5.65 -0.35 2.21
C MET A 70 5.55 -1.27 0.99
N ARG A 71 6.58 -2.12 0.78
CA ARG A 71 6.56 -3.14 -0.27
C ARG A 71 5.44 -4.17 -0.06
N CYS A 72 5.36 -4.72 1.15
CA CYS A 72 4.31 -5.66 1.57
C CYS A 72 2.91 -5.08 1.35
N ALA A 73 2.68 -3.81 1.70
CA ALA A 73 1.40 -3.15 1.48
C ALA A 73 1.06 -3.04 -0.02
N ALA A 74 2.03 -2.68 -0.88
CA ALA A 74 1.80 -2.63 -2.33
C ALA A 74 1.43 -4.00 -2.92
N GLN A 75 2.04 -5.07 -2.41
CA GLN A 75 1.74 -6.45 -2.76
C GLN A 75 0.33 -6.86 -2.32
N VAL A 76 -0.05 -6.59 -1.06
CA VAL A 76 -1.40 -6.83 -0.54
C VAL A 76 -2.46 -6.07 -1.33
N ALA A 77 -2.22 -4.81 -1.69
CA ALA A 77 -3.12 -4.02 -2.54
C ALA A 77 -3.36 -4.65 -3.92
N SER A 78 -2.43 -5.49 -4.37
CA SER A 78 -2.47 -6.23 -5.64
C SER A 78 -2.81 -7.71 -5.48
N LEU A 79 -3.30 -8.14 -4.31
CA LEU A 79 -3.56 -9.55 -3.96
C LEU A 79 -2.36 -10.49 -4.18
N ASP A 80 -1.14 -9.96 -4.13
CA ASP A 80 0.09 -10.74 -4.06
C ASP A 80 0.34 -11.10 -2.59
N LEU A 81 -0.40 -12.12 -2.12
CA LEU A 81 -0.53 -12.47 -0.70
C LEU A 81 0.62 -13.33 -0.16
N GLN A 82 1.81 -13.21 -0.73
CA GLN A 82 2.98 -13.92 -0.22
C GLN A 82 3.36 -13.42 1.18
N PRO A 83 3.95 -14.29 2.03
CA PRO A 83 4.47 -13.85 3.32
C PRO A 83 5.49 -12.71 3.13
N CYS A 84 5.38 -11.65 3.94
CA CYS A 84 6.29 -10.50 3.93
C CYS A 84 7.63 -10.85 4.60
N SER A 85 8.29 -11.87 4.08
CA SER A 85 9.48 -12.53 4.65
C SER A 85 10.64 -11.57 4.93
N ALA A 86 10.85 -10.58 4.07
CA ALA A 86 11.87 -9.55 4.27
C ALA A 86 11.59 -8.68 5.52
N PHE A 87 10.32 -8.37 5.81
CA PHE A 87 9.94 -7.73 7.06
C PHE A 87 10.04 -8.69 8.24
N GLU A 88 9.61 -9.94 8.10
CA GLU A 88 9.65 -10.93 9.19
C GLU A 88 11.07 -11.15 9.73
N ALA A 89 12.08 -11.10 8.86
CA ALA A 89 13.49 -11.14 9.28
C ALA A 89 13.93 -9.91 10.12
N LEU A 90 13.25 -8.77 9.99
CA LEU A 90 13.52 -7.52 10.71
C LEU A 90 12.54 -7.27 11.87
N ARG A 91 11.54 -8.14 12.02
CA ARG A 91 10.43 -7.98 12.98
C ARG A 91 10.87 -7.79 14.43
N PRO A 92 11.91 -8.47 14.96
CA PRO A 92 12.38 -8.26 16.33
C PRO A 92 12.84 -6.82 16.61
N ASP A 93 13.33 -6.12 15.59
CA ASP A 93 13.82 -4.75 15.69
C ASP A 93 12.75 -3.70 15.34
N ALA A 94 11.58 -4.12 14.85
CA ALA A 94 10.51 -3.24 14.44
C ALA A 94 9.73 -2.73 15.67
N PRO A 95 9.32 -1.45 15.71
CA PRO A 95 8.49 -0.95 16.80
C PRO A 95 7.10 -1.61 16.80
N PRO A 96 6.37 -1.58 17.94
CA PRO A 96 5.08 -2.26 18.07
C PRO A 96 4.04 -1.88 16.99
N ALA A 97 4.01 -0.62 16.57
CA ALA A 97 3.10 -0.16 15.51
C ALA A 97 3.39 -0.81 14.15
N ASP A 98 4.67 -1.02 13.82
CA ASP A 98 5.08 -1.65 12.56
C ASP A 98 4.77 -3.15 12.60
N GLN A 99 4.96 -3.81 13.74
CA GLN A 99 4.56 -5.22 13.92
C GLN A 99 3.04 -5.40 13.82
N ALA A 100 2.27 -4.50 14.44
CA ALA A 100 0.81 -4.51 14.35
C ALA A 100 0.31 -4.30 12.91
N TYR A 101 0.95 -3.39 12.17
CA TYR A 101 0.64 -3.18 10.76
C TYR A 101 0.97 -4.42 9.91
N ALA A 102 2.08 -5.11 10.19
CA ALA A 102 2.42 -6.37 9.51
C ALA A 102 1.36 -7.47 9.75
N ASP A 103 0.90 -7.62 10.99
CA ASP A 103 -0.16 -8.59 11.32
C ASP A 103 -1.49 -8.23 10.67
N TYR A 104 -1.80 -6.94 10.55
CA TYR A 104 -2.96 -6.46 9.81
C TYR A 104 -2.87 -6.80 8.32
N LEU A 105 -1.74 -6.51 7.67
CA LEU A 105 -1.50 -6.87 6.26
C LEU A 105 -1.62 -8.38 6.02
N ALA A 106 -1.28 -9.19 7.01
CA ALA A 106 -1.38 -10.64 6.96
C ALA A 106 -2.76 -11.20 7.38
N GLY A 107 -3.76 -10.35 7.66
CA GLY A 107 -5.09 -10.79 8.11
C GLY A 107 -5.13 -11.39 9.52
N ARG A 108 -4.09 -11.18 10.34
CA ARG A 108 -3.94 -11.76 11.70
C ARG A 108 -4.06 -10.74 12.83
N ALA A 109 -4.44 -9.49 12.53
CA ALA A 109 -4.50 -8.45 13.55
C ALA A 109 -5.59 -8.76 14.59
N ASN A 110 -5.19 -8.72 15.86
CA ASN A 110 -6.10 -8.74 17.01
C ASN A 110 -6.51 -7.32 17.41
N ALA A 111 -7.48 -7.18 18.32
CA ALA A 111 -7.98 -5.87 18.76
C ALA A 111 -6.87 -4.92 19.28
N ALA A 112 -5.83 -5.45 19.93
CA ALA A 112 -4.70 -4.66 20.40
C ALA A 112 -3.83 -4.14 19.24
N ALA A 113 -3.61 -4.96 18.21
CA ALA A 113 -2.92 -4.56 16.99
C ALA A 113 -3.74 -3.52 16.20
N LEU A 114 -5.07 -3.68 16.13
CA LEU A 114 -5.95 -2.70 15.48
C LEU A 114 -5.80 -1.30 16.10
N ALA A 115 -5.68 -1.20 17.42
CA ALA A 115 -5.49 0.07 18.12
C ALA A 115 -4.17 0.80 17.77
N LEU A 116 -3.19 0.09 17.20
CA LEU A 116 -1.87 0.61 16.83
C LEU A 116 -1.73 0.94 15.33
N LEU A 117 -2.78 0.70 14.53
CA LEU A 117 -2.69 0.92 13.09
C LEU A 117 -2.57 2.42 12.73
N PRO A 118 -2.05 2.73 11.52
CA PRO A 118 -2.12 4.09 10.98
C PRO A 118 -3.56 4.63 11.01
N PRO A 119 -3.80 5.93 11.26
CA PRO A 119 -5.15 6.49 11.42
C PRO A 119 -6.15 6.08 10.31
N PRO A 120 -5.80 6.11 9.01
CA PRO A 120 -6.73 5.71 7.95
C PRO A 120 -7.18 4.25 8.05
N GLN A 121 -6.32 3.38 8.58
CA GLN A 121 -6.61 1.95 8.75
C GLN A 121 -7.34 1.67 10.07
N ARG A 122 -7.11 2.47 11.11
CA ARG A 122 -7.81 2.35 12.40
C ARG A 122 -9.31 2.55 12.30
N GLU A 123 -9.75 3.51 11.48
CA GLU A 123 -11.17 3.84 11.34
C GLU A 123 -11.98 2.70 10.70
N VAL A 124 -11.32 1.84 9.92
CA VAL A 124 -11.95 0.68 9.26
C VAL A 124 -11.66 -0.64 9.97
N ALA A 125 -10.61 -0.68 10.79
CA ALA A 125 -10.17 -1.82 11.58
C ALA A 125 -11.16 -2.11 12.72
N GLY A 126 -12.19 -2.90 12.42
CA GLY A 126 -13.26 -3.29 13.34
C GLY A 126 -14.65 -3.18 12.72
N ALA A 127 -14.80 -2.34 11.68
CA ALA A 127 -15.97 -2.29 10.82
C ALA A 127 -15.70 -3.14 9.58
N ALA A 128 -15.84 -4.46 9.71
CA ALA A 128 -15.71 -5.37 8.57
C ALA A 128 -16.83 -5.07 7.55
N GLY A 129 -16.50 -4.33 6.48
CA GLY A 129 -17.45 -4.02 5.43
C GLY A 129 -16.94 -3.04 4.39
N ALA A 130 -17.37 -3.24 3.13
CA ALA A 130 -16.99 -2.40 2.01
C ALA A 130 -17.31 -0.90 2.22
N GLY A 131 -18.37 -0.58 2.97
CA GLY A 131 -18.75 0.81 3.25
C GLY A 131 -17.73 1.57 4.10
N ALA A 132 -17.15 0.95 5.13
CA ALA A 132 -16.11 1.57 5.94
C ALA A 132 -14.84 1.80 5.10
N ILE A 133 -14.43 0.78 4.33
CA ILE A 133 -13.26 0.85 3.46
C ILE A 133 -13.44 1.92 2.36
N ALA A 134 -14.65 2.09 1.83
CA ALA A 134 -14.94 3.13 0.84
C ALA A 134 -14.67 4.57 1.36
N GLY A 135 -14.78 4.79 2.69
CA GLY A 135 -14.48 6.08 3.33
C GLY A 135 -12.99 6.45 3.34
N ILE A 136 -12.08 5.51 3.07
CA ILE A 136 -10.63 5.80 3.00
C ILE A 136 -10.36 6.67 1.77
N ALA A 137 -9.85 7.87 2.00
CA ALA A 137 -9.60 8.86 0.94
C ALA A 137 -8.44 8.46 0.01
N ASP A 138 -7.33 7.95 0.56
CA ASP A 138 -6.17 7.52 -0.21
C ASP A 138 -6.46 6.19 -0.95
N PRO A 139 -6.43 6.14 -2.30
CA PRO A 139 -6.79 4.95 -3.06
C PRO A 139 -5.89 3.74 -2.78
N LEU A 140 -4.60 3.96 -2.52
CA LEU A 140 -3.68 2.88 -2.18
C LEU A 140 -4.05 2.29 -0.81
N SER A 141 -4.23 3.13 0.20
CA SER A 141 -4.66 2.71 1.53
C SER A 141 -5.99 1.95 1.49
N ARG A 142 -6.91 2.35 0.60
CA ARG A 142 -8.17 1.62 0.35
C ARG A 142 -7.92 0.22 -0.22
N LEU A 143 -7.06 0.07 -1.23
CA LEU A 143 -6.72 -1.24 -1.77
C LEU A 143 -5.98 -2.13 -0.77
N VAL A 144 -5.09 -1.56 0.04
CA VAL A 144 -4.42 -2.27 1.14
C VAL A 144 -5.45 -2.81 2.12
N ALA A 145 -6.43 -1.98 2.51
CA ALA A 145 -7.49 -2.40 3.41
C ALA A 145 -8.36 -3.51 2.82
N SER A 146 -8.70 -3.39 1.54
CA SER A 146 -9.42 -4.45 0.82
C SER A 146 -8.64 -5.76 0.78
N GLY A 147 -7.33 -5.71 0.47
CA GLY A 147 -6.47 -6.90 0.45
C GLY A 147 -6.31 -7.55 1.82
N ALA A 148 -6.15 -6.75 2.88
CA ALA A 148 -6.10 -7.23 4.27
C ALA A 148 -7.44 -7.89 4.69
N ALA A 149 -8.58 -7.32 4.27
CA ALA A 149 -9.89 -7.92 4.50
C ALA A 149 -10.06 -9.26 3.75
N VAL A 150 -9.50 -9.40 2.55
CA VAL A 150 -9.48 -10.70 1.84
C VAL A 150 -8.62 -11.74 2.60
N GLN A 151 -7.44 -11.35 3.10
CA GLN A 151 -6.58 -12.23 3.93
C GLN A 151 -7.29 -12.68 5.22
N ALA A 152 -8.14 -11.82 5.78
CA ALA A 152 -8.93 -12.10 6.98
C ALA A 152 -10.26 -12.84 6.68
N ASP A 153 -10.45 -13.37 5.46
CA ASP A 153 -11.66 -14.08 5.02
C ASP A 153 -12.96 -13.22 5.08
N HIS A 154 -12.82 -11.91 4.91
CA HIS A 154 -13.93 -10.94 4.90
C HIS A 154 -14.25 -10.41 3.49
N ALA A 155 -14.07 -11.26 2.48
CA ALA A 155 -14.24 -10.89 1.08
C ALA A 155 -15.72 -10.95 0.63
N SER A 156 -16.40 -9.80 0.59
CA SER A 156 -17.76 -9.65 0.04
C SER A 156 -17.76 -9.14 -1.40
N ASP A 157 -18.84 -9.38 -2.16
CA ASP A 157 -18.92 -8.93 -3.56
C ASP A 157 -18.84 -7.40 -3.70
N ALA A 158 -19.42 -6.67 -2.75
CA ALA A 158 -19.31 -5.22 -2.67
C ALA A 158 -17.85 -4.76 -2.47
N LEU A 159 -17.07 -5.50 -1.66
CA LEU A 159 -15.65 -5.21 -1.46
C LEU A 159 -14.86 -5.46 -2.75
N LEU A 160 -15.13 -6.57 -3.44
CA LEU A 160 -14.45 -6.90 -4.69
C LEU A 160 -14.74 -5.88 -5.78
N GLN A 161 -15.98 -5.40 -5.88
CA GLN A 161 -16.37 -4.31 -6.77
C GLN A 161 -15.62 -3.02 -6.42
N LEU A 162 -15.67 -2.58 -5.15
CA LEU A 162 -14.99 -1.38 -4.67
C LEU A 162 -13.48 -1.40 -5.00
N ALA A 163 -12.81 -2.52 -4.75
CA ALA A 163 -11.38 -2.65 -5.01
C ALA A 163 -11.07 -2.65 -6.52
N THR A 164 -11.92 -3.32 -7.33
CA THR A 164 -11.80 -3.28 -8.79
C THR A 164 -11.91 -1.85 -9.32
N ASP A 165 -12.92 -1.10 -8.86
CA ASP A 165 -13.16 0.27 -9.32
C ASP A 165 -12.05 1.20 -8.85
N THR A 166 -11.60 1.07 -7.60
CA THR A 166 -10.47 1.84 -7.07
C THR A 166 -9.19 1.62 -7.89
N ALA A 167 -8.86 0.37 -8.25
CA ALA A 167 -7.69 0.11 -9.09
C ALA A 167 -7.88 0.62 -10.53
N SER A 168 -9.09 0.50 -11.07
CA SER A 168 -9.44 0.97 -12.42
C SER A 168 -9.34 2.49 -12.54
N ASP A 169 -9.88 3.24 -11.59
CA ASP A 169 -9.89 4.71 -11.58
C ASP A 169 -8.48 5.30 -11.48
N GLN A 170 -7.55 4.58 -10.86
CA GLN A 170 -6.14 4.97 -10.77
C GLN A 170 -5.30 4.51 -11.97
N GLY A 171 -5.86 3.71 -12.88
CA GLY A 171 -5.10 3.12 -13.98
C GLY A 171 -4.03 2.11 -13.53
N TRP A 172 -4.17 1.54 -12.32
CA TRP A 172 -3.20 0.61 -11.76
C TRP A 172 -3.43 -0.81 -12.30
N ARG A 173 -2.69 -1.14 -13.35
CA ARG A 173 -2.82 -2.39 -14.11
C ARG A 173 -2.69 -3.65 -13.25
N ARG A 174 -1.67 -3.72 -12.40
CA ARG A 174 -1.39 -4.94 -11.61
C ARG A 174 -2.52 -5.27 -10.62
N PRO A 175 -2.94 -4.37 -9.71
CA PRO A 175 -4.07 -4.66 -8.84
C PRO A 175 -5.36 -4.85 -9.63
N LEU A 176 -5.61 -4.07 -10.70
CA LEU A 176 -6.81 -4.24 -11.51
C LEU A 176 -6.95 -5.67 -12.05
N LEU A 177 -5.89 -6.24 -12.63
CA LEU A 177 -5.88 -7.62 -13.09
C LEU A 177 -6.16 -8.61 -11.96
N ALA A 178 -5.50 -8.45 -10.81
CA ALA A 178 -5.66 -9.35 -9.68
C ALA A 178 -7.10 -9.36 -9.14
N TRP A 179 -7.71 -8.18 -8.97
CA TRP A 179 -9.10 -8.06 -8.50
C TRP A 179 -10.10 -8.57 -9.53
N LEU A 180 -9.89 -8.34 -10.82
CA LEU A 180 -10.72 -8.91 -11.89
C LEU A 180 -10.67 -10.44 -11.90
N LEU A 181 -9.47 -11.03 -11.77
CA LEU A 181 -9.29 -12.48 -11.72
C LEU A 181 -10.01 -13.11 -10.52
N LEU A 182 -9.89 -12.51 -9.33
CA LEU A 182 -10.62 -12.97 -8.13
C LEU A 182 -12.14 -12.93 -8.34
N ARG A 183 -12.65 -11.90 -9.03
CA ARG A 183 -14.07 -11.79 -9.35
C ARG A 183 -14.54 -12.80 -10.39
N VAL A 184 -13.72 -13.12 -11.40
CA VAL A 184 -14.01 -14.20 -12.35
C VAL A 184 -14.18 -15.52 -11.60
N GLN A 185 -13.25 -15.84 -10.70
CA GLN A 185 -13.31 -17.05 -9.89
C GLN A 185 -14.60 -17.12 -9.04
N ARG A 186 -15.00 -16.01 -8.43
CA ARG A 186 -16.27 -15.91 -7.66
C ARG A 186 -17.50 -16.12 -8.54
N ALA A 187 -17.54 -15.48 -9.70
CA ALA A 187 -18.65 -15.61 -10.64
C ALA A 187 -18.79 -17.05 -11.16
N GLU A 188 -17.68 -17.71 -11.47
CA GLU A 188 -17.65 -19.13 -11.87
C GLU A 188 -18.16 -20.04 -10.76
N GLN A 189 -17.73 -19.82 -9.51
CA GLN A 189 -18.20 -20.59 -8.34
C GLN A 189 -19.71 -20.41 -8.10
N ALA A 190 -20.25 -19.23 -8.38
CA ALA A 190 -21.67 -18.94 -8.30
C ALA A 190 -22.48 -19.42 -9.52
N GLY A 191 -21.82 -19.93 -10.57
CA GLY A 191 -22.46 -20.31 -11.83
C GLY A 191 -22.88 -19.13 -12.71
N ASP A 192 -22.46 -17.91 -12.40
CA ASP A 192 -22.75 -16.71 -13.19
C ASP A 192 -21.78 -16.59 -14.38
N THR A 193 -22.07 -17.36 -15.43
CA THR A 193 -21.26 -17.41 -16.65
C THR A 193 -21.26 -16.08 -17.42
N ALA A 194 -22.35 -15.31 -17.32
CA ALA A 194 -22.48 -14.00 -17.98
C ALA A 194 -21.55 -12.97 -17.34
N GLN A 195 -21.53 -12.88 -16.01
CA GLN A 195 -20.62 -12.01 -15.29
C GLN A 195 -19.16 -12.43 -15.51
N ALA A 196 -18.86 -13.72 -15.45
CA ALA A 196 -17.50 -14.22 -15.71
C ALA A 196 -17.00 -13.82 -17.11
N ALA A 197 -17.83 -13.97 -18.15
CA ALA A 197 -17.48 -13.57 -19.51
C ALA A 197 -17.24 -12.05 -19.66
N ALA A 198 -18.07 -11.23 -19.03
CA ALA A 198 -17.90 -9.77 -19.02
C ALA A 198 -16.58 -9.36 -18.33
N LEU A 199 -16.24 -9.99 -17.20
CA LEU A 199 -14.99 -9.74 -16.49
C LEU A 199 -13.76 -10.19 -17.29
N ARG A 200 -13.80 -11.36 -17.96
CA ARG A 200 -12.71 -11.81 -18.85
C ARG A 200 -12.46 -10.85 -20.00
N THR A 201 -13.51 -10.24 -20.56
CA THR A 201 -13.35 -9.20 -21.59
C THR A 201 -12.56 -7.99 -21.08
N ARG A 202 -12.78 -7.58 -19.82
CA ARG A 202 -11.99 -6.50 -19.18
C ARG A 202 -10.54 -6.92 -18.97
N ILE A 203 -10.29 -8.15 -18.54
CA ILE A 203 -8.94 -8.71 -18.38
C ILE A 203 -8.19 -8.65 -19.71
N GLU A 204 -8.77 -9.17 -20.79
CA GLU A 204 -8.16 -9.16 -22.12
C GLU A 204 -7.84 -7.75 -22.63
N LEU A 205 -8.68 -6.75 -22.31
CA LEU A 205 -8.41 -5.35 -22.65
C LEU A 205 -7.14 -4.85 -21.94
N VAL A 206 -7.01 -5.17 -20.65
CA VAL A 206 -5.88 -4.76 -19.82
C VAL A 206 -4.59 -5.49 -20.23
N GLU A 207 -4.66 -6.78 -20.53
CA GLU A 207 -3.52 -7.60 -20.98
C GLU A 207 -3.00 -7.16 -22.35
N ARG A 208 -3.90 -6.86 -23.29
CA ARG A 208 -3.54 -6.32 -24.61
C ARG A 208 -3.14 -4.85 -24.58
N GLN A 209 -3.23 -4.20 -23.41
CA GLN A 209 -2.89 -2.79 -23.23
C GLN A 209 -3.64 -1.89 -24.22
N GLY A 210 -4.90 -2.23 -24.53
CA GLY A 210 -5.73 -1.50 -25.48
C GLY A 210 -5.42 -1.74 -26.97
N ALA A 211 -4.51 -2.66 -27.31
CA ALA A 211 -4.30 -3.05 -28.71
C ALA A 211 -5.61 -3.62 -29.32
N PRO A 212 -5.89 -3.38 -30.62
CA PRO A 212 -7.07 -3.91 -31.29
C PRO A 212 -7.10 -5.45 -31.26
N ARG A 213 -8.30 -6.03 -31.35
CA ARG A 213 -8.49 -7.49 -31.49
C ARG A 213 -8.19 -7.91 -32.92
#